data_AF-A0A5N3R565-F1
#
_entry.id   AF-A0A5N3R565-F1
#
_cell.length_a   1.000
_cell.length_b   1.000
_cell.length_c   1.000
_cell.angle_alpha   90.00
_cell.angle_beta   90.00
_cell.angle_gamma   90.00
#
_symmetry.space_group_name_H-M   'P 1'
#
loop_
_entity.id
_entity.type
_entity.pdbx_description
1 polymer ?
#
loop_
_entity_poly.entity_id
_entity_poly.type
_entity_poly.pdbx_seq_one_letter_code
_entity_poly.pdbx_strand_id
1 'polypeptide(L)' 'MLDTRNPVAEITTVQFRLLTYKELLLHSHSLTKAEVDKGFNSLTPEEKKIARLGVLHINKAILEIDELLAGLTTRTL' A
#
# COMPACT_ATOMS: atom_id res chain seq x y z
N MET A 1 4.71 13.18 25.86
CA MET A 1 5.39 13.01 24.57
C MET A 1 4.30 13.04 23.51
N LEU A 2 4.24 14.10 22.69
CA LEU A 2 3.29 14.17 21.58
C LEU A 2 3.77 13.20 20.50
N ASP A 3 2.97 12.17 20.23
CA ASP A 3 3.19 11.27 19.09
C ASP A 3 2.89 12.08 17.82
N THR A 4 3.90 12.81 17.32
CA THR A 4 3.80 13.73 16.16
C THR A 4 3.93 13.00 14.83
N ARG A 5 3.43 11.77 14.73
CA ARG A 5 3.38 11.09 13.44
C ARG A 5 2.21 11.64 12.67
N ASN A 6 2.52 12.39 11.60
CA ASN A 6 1.53 12.94 10.69
C ASN A 6 0.71 11.76 10.10
N PRO A 7 -0.57 11.58 10.47
CA PRO A 7 -1.35 10.44 10.04
C PRO A 7 -1.46 10.35 8.51
N VAL A 8 -1.54 11.51 7.84
CA VAL A 8 -1.57 11.59 6.37
C VAL A 8 -0.29 10.97 5.79
N ALA A 9 0.88 11.31 6.34
CA ALA A 9 2.15 10.78 5.85
C ALA A 9 2.27 9.25 6.04
N GLU A 10 1.78 8.72 7.17
CA GLU A 10 1.77 7.28 7.42
C GLU A 10 0.85 6.54 6.45
N ILE A 11 -0.38 7.05 6.27
CA ILE A 11 -1.38 6.49 5.34
C ILE A 11 -0.86 6.52 3.90
N THR A 12 -0.29 7.63 3.46
CA THR A 12 0.32 7.76 2.13
C THR A 12 1.47 6.76 1.94
N THR A 13 2.28 6.51 2.98
CA THR A 13 3.36 5.52 2.89
C THR A 13 2.83 4.10 2.68
N VAL A 14 1.73 3.73 3.36
CA VAL A 14 1.05 2.43 3.14
C VAL A 14 0.55 2.32 1.71
N GLN A 15 -0.10 3.37 1.19
CA GLN A 15 -0.59 3.41 -0.18
C GLN A 15 0.52 3.17 -1.20
N PHE A 16 1.67 3.84 -1.05
CA PHE A 16 2.81 3.68 -1.94
C PHE A 16 3.37 2.26 -1.94
N ARG A 17 3.46 1.60 -0.78
CA ARG A 17 3.92 0.21 -0.70
C ARG A 17 2.97 -0.74 -1.43
N LEU A 18 1.66 -0.56 -1.25
CA LEU A 18 0.63 -1.35 -1.94
C LEU A 18 0.62 -1.13 -3.45
N LEU A 19 0.73 0.13 -3.90
CA LEU A 19 0.86 0.47 -5.32
C LEU A 19 2.12 -0.16 -5.94
N THR A 20 3.25 -0.06 -5.27
CA THR A 20 4.51 -0.66 -5.75
C THR A 20 4.35 -2.18 -5.91
N TYR A 21 3.77 -2.85 -4.92
CA TYR A 21 3.58 -4.29 -5.01
C TYR A 21 2.55 -4.70 -6.07
N LYS A 22 1.50 -3.90 -6.27
CA LYS A 22 0.54 -4.10 -7.37
C LYS A 22 1.25 -4.08 -8.72
N GLU A 23 2.10 -3.10 -8.98
CA GLU A 23 2.86 -3.01 -10.24
C GLU A 23 3.79 -4.21 -10.42
N LEU A 24 4.47 -4.66 -9.37
CA LEU A 24 5.28 -5.88 -9.40
C LEU A 24 4.44 -7.12 -9.78
N LEU A 25 3.22 -7.25 -9.27
CA LEU A 25 2.34 -8.36 -9.62
C LEU A 25 1.84 -8.29 -11.07
N LEU A 26 1.44 -7.11 -11.53
CA LEU A 26 0.98 -6.88 -12.90
C LEU A 26 2.08 -7.16 -13.94
N HIS A 27 3.32 -6.83 -13.58
CA HIS A 27 4.50 -7.02 -14.42
C HIS A 27 5.36 -8.23 -14.02
N SER A 28 4.80 -9.15 -13.23
CA SER A 28 5.54 -10.32 -12.71
C SER A 28 6.11 -11.24 -13.80
N HIS A 29 5.50 -11.25 -14.99
CA HIS A 29 6.00 -11.96 -16.16
C HIS A 29 7.33 -11.40 -16.70
N SER A 30 7.65 -10.15 -16.39
CA SER A 30 8.91 -9.47 -16.75
C SER A 30 9.93 -9.47 -15.61
N LEU A 31 9.62 -10.11 -14.47
CA LEU A 31 10.43 -10.09 -13.26
C LEU A 31 10.87 -11.49 -12.88
N THR A 32 12.03 -11.59 -12.26
CA THR A 32 12.46 -12.82 -11.60
C THR A 32 11.66 -13.06 -10.33
N LYS A 33 11.53 -14.32 -9.93
CA LYS A 33 10.93 -14.69 -8.64
C LYS A 33 11.59 -13.95 -7.46
N ALA A 34 12.91 -13.78 -7.50
CA ALA A 34 13.65 -13.08 -6.45
C ALA A 34 13.25 -11.60 -6.33
N GLU A 35 12.95 -10.93 -7.44
CA GLU A 35 12.49 -9.53 -7.44
C GLU A 35 11.07 -9.41 -6.88
N VAL A 36 10.17 -10.33 -7.27
CA VAL A 36 8.81 -10.38 -6.71
C VAL A 36 8.85 -10.69 -5.22
N ASP A 37 9.66 -11.67 -4.79
CA ASP A 37 9.83 -12.03 -3.38
C ASP A 37 10.42 -10.87 -2.57
N LYS A 38 11.39 -10.13 -3.12
CA LYS A 38 11.97 -8.93 -2.49
C LYS A 38 10.90 -7.86 -2.28
N GLY A 39 10.07 -7.60 -3.29
CA GLY A 39 8.95 -6.67 -3.19
C GLY A 39 7.87 -7.12 -2.20
N PHE A 40 7.56 -8.42 -2.18
CA PHE A 40 6.61 -8.96 -1.20
C PHE A 40 7.15 -8.87 0.22
N ASN A 41 8.45 -9.08 0.41
CA ASN A 41 9.07 -9.08 1.74
C ASN A 41 9.18 -7.68 2.36
N SER A 42 9.19 -6.61 1.57
CA SER A 42 9.18 -5.23 2.08
C SER A 42 7.84 -4.79 2.67
N LEU A 43 6.77 -5.57 2.44
CA LEU A 43 5.46 -5.34 3.02
C LEU A 43 5.40 -5.73 4.50
N THR A 44 4.59 -4.99 5.26
CA THR A 44 4.19 -5.33 6.63
C THR A 44 3.32 -6.59 6.66
N PRO A 45 3.16 -7.26 7.81
CA PRO A 45 2.30 -8.44 7.92
C PRO A 45 0.86 -8.22 7.43
N GLU A 46 0.29 -7.05 7.68
CA GLU A 46 -1.06 -6.65 7.26
C GLU A 46 -1.14 -6.46 5.75
N GLU A 47 -0.19 -5.73 5.17
CA GLU A 47 -0.09 -5.55 3.72
C GLU A 47 0.15 -6.88 3.00
N LYS A 48 0.93 -7.80 3.58
CA LYS A 48 1.14 -9.16 3.07
C LYS A 48 -0.17 -9.96 3.01
N LYS A 49 -1.08 -9.78 3.96
CA LYS A 49 -2.40 -10.43 3.93
C LYS A 49 -3.20 -9.93 2.72
N ILE A 50 -3.26 -8.63 2.50
CA ILE A 50 -3.95 -8.02 1.34
C ILE A 50 -3.31 -8.51 0.03
N ALA A 51 -1.99 -8.44 -0.04
CA ALA A 51 -1.20 -8.84 -1.21
C ALA A 51 -1.40 -10.31 -1.62
N ARG A 52 -1.51 -11.23 -0.65
CA ARG A 52 -1.77 -12.66 -0.92
C ARG A 52 -3.15 -12.92 -1.53
N LEU A 53 -4.10 -11.99 -1.36
CA LEU A 53 -5.43 -12.05 -1.97
C LEU A 53 -5.44 -11.49 -3.40
N GLY A 54 -4.30 -10.99 -3.89
CA GLY A 54 -4.08 -10.61 -5.29
C GLY A 54 -4.43 -9.15 -5.63
N VAL A 55 -4.23 -8.80 -6.90
CA VAL A 55 -4.33 -7.43 -7.44
C VAL A 55 -5.68 -6.76 -7.15
N LEU A 56 -6.79 -7.50 -7.25
CA LEU A 56 -8.13 -6.97 -6.99
C LEU A 56 -8.27 -6.42 -5.55
N HIS A 57 -7.75 -7.15 -4.56
CA HIS A 57 -7.81 -6.74 -3.16
C HIS A 57 -6.87 -5.57 -2.87
N ILE A 58 -5.71 -5.53 -3.54
CA ILE A 58 -4.80 -4.39 -3.44
C ILE A 58 -5.47 -3.13 -4.01
N ASN A 59 -6.13 -3.21 -5.16
CA ASN A 59 -6.90 -2.09 -5.72
C ASN A 59 -7.96 -1.57 -4.77
N LYS A 60 -8.74 -2.48 -4.18
CA LYS A 60 -9.77 -2.10 -3.20
C LYS A 60 -9.16 -1.37 -1.99
N ALA A 61 -8.06 -1.88 -1.44
CA ALA A 61 -7.39 -1.25 -0.32
C ALA A 61 -6.84 0.16 -0.66
N ILE A 62 -6.32 0.36 -1.87
CA ILE A 62 -5.85 1.67 -2.33
C ILE A 62 -7.03 2.66 -2.42
N LEU A 63 -8.19 2.24 -2.93
CA LEU A 63 -9.39 3.08 -3.00
C LEU A 63 -9.90 3.47 -1.61
N GLU A 64 -9.94 2.53 -0.66
CA GLU A 64 -10.33 2.82 0.72
C GLU A 64 -9.34 3.83 1.37
N ILE A 65 -8.05 3.75 1.03
CA ILE A 65 -7.05 4.73 1.47
C ILE A 65 -7.27 6.10 0.82
N ASP A 66 -7.60 6.16 -0.47
CA ASP A 66 -7.91 7.43 -1.16
C ASP A 66 -9.09 8.16 -0.49
N GLU A 67 -10.16 7.43 -0.17
CA GLU A 67 -11.33 7.97 0.54
C GLU A 67 -10.95 8.49 1.94
N LEU A 68 -10.11 7.75 2.66
CA LEU A 68 -9.60 8.15 3.98
C LEU A 68 -8.79 9.45 3.91
N LEU A 69 -7.87 9.55 2.95
CA LEU A 69 -7.03 10.73 2.74
C LEU A 69 -7.84 11.96 2.36
N ALA A 70 -8.85 11.79 1.49
CA ALA A 70 -9.78 12.87 1.13
C ALA A 70 -10.53 13.40 2.37
N GLY A 71 -11.01 12.50 3.23
CA GLY A 71 -11.69 12.85 4.48
C GLY A 71 -10.80 13.60 5.48
N LEU A 72 -9.54 13.20 5.62
CA LEU A 72 -8.57 13.88 6.50
C LEU A 72 -8.19 15.27 5.96
N THR A 73 -8.00 15.40 4.65
CA THR A 73 -7.66 16.67 4.01
C THR A 73 -8.80 17.68 4.15
N THR A 74 -10.05 17.25 3.96
CA THR A 74 -11.24 18.10 4.09
C THR A 74 -11.48 18.58 5.53
N ARG A 75 -11.07 17.80 6.54
CA ARG A 75 -11.19 18.18 7.96
C ARG A 75 -10.13 19.17 8.43
N THR A 76 -9.09 19.40 7.64
CA THR A 76 -7.94 20.25 8.00
C THR A 76 -8.02 21.64 7.34
N LEU A 77 -9.04 21.89 6.50
CA LEU A 77 -9.39 23.18 5.89
C LEU A 77 -10.64 23.76 6.56
#